data_AF-A0A087AFH0-F1
#
_entry.id   AF-A0A087AFH0-F1
#
_cell.length_a   1.000
_cell.length_b   1.000
_cell.length_c   1.000
_cell.angle_alpha   90.00
_cell.angle_beta   90.00
_cell.angle_gamma   90.00
#
_symmetry.space_group_name_H-M   'P 1'
#
loop_
_entity.id
_entity.type
_entity.pdbx_description
1 polymer ?
#
loop_
_entity_poly.entity_id
_entity_poly.type
_entity_poly.pdbx_seq_one_letter_code
_entity_poly.pdbx_strand_id
1 'polypeptide(L)'
;MAFLFDDEPKEEKPSYLYDNEPFEKPQTILYGDKVIVVPRTIHRTAHGVEYKGDEAFWCWCSIEGREQQAGMFSISGSEDKSPQTSGGLREVTVKQILAPEWHADIHAVVWYDGDMYDVDGAAEHREHGITHHWDVKLRRIADWSQIPEALRPRAPVPAEDAPVWGETPGVSGWHELS
;
A
#
# COMPACT_ATOMS: atom_id res chain seq x y z
N MET A 1 23.00 45.10 18.70
CA MET A 1 23.29 44.11 17.63
C MET A 1 24.24 43.08 18.21
N ALA A 2 23.72 41.91 18.53
CA ALA A 2 24.50 40.69 18.76
C ALA A 2 23.58 39.53 18.37
N PHE A 3 23.91 38.87 17.26
CA PHE A 3 23.28 37.64 16.82
C PHE A 3 23.92 36.50 17.60
N LEU A 4 23.13 35.78 18.40
CA LEU A 4 23.51 34.49 18.95
C LEU A 4 22.75 33.45 18.13
N PHE A 5 23.45 32.82 17.19
CA PHE A 5 22.98 31.58 16.57
C PHE A 5 23.17 30.48 17.62
N ASP A 6 22.07 30.02 18.20
CA ASP A 6 22.02 28.74 18.91
C ASP A 6 22.09 27.66 17.83
N ASP A 7 23.30 27.20 17.52
CA ASP A 7 23.50 25.89 16.89
C ASP A 7 23.13 24.85 17.95
N GLU A 8 21.84 24.53 18.06
CA GLU A 8 21.44 23.29 18.70
C GLU A 8 22.10 22.14 17.91
N PRO A 9 22.93 21.29 18.53
CA PRO A 9 23.49 20.15 17.83
C PRO A 9 22.31 19.28 17.39
N LYS A 10 22.16 19.09 16.08
CA LYS A 10 21.26 18.08 15.52
C LYS A 10 21.55 16.77 16.25
N GLU A 11 20.59 16.29 17.02
CA GLU A 11 20.67 14.97 17.64
C GLU A 11 20.93 13.96 16.53
N GLU A 12 22.18 13.49 16.44
CA GLU A 12 22.53 12.33 15.64
C GLU A 12 21.70 11.18 16.20
N LYS A 13 20.73 10.71 15.42
CA LYS A 13 19.96 9.51 15.75
C LYS A 13 20.96 8.42 16.13
N PRO A 14 20.82 7.77 17.29
CA PRO A 14 21.75 6.73 17.69
C PRO A 14 21.71 5.63 16.61
N SER A 15 22.80 5.50 15.85
CA SER A 15 22.96 4.39 14.92
C SER A 15 23.02 3.11 15.74
N TYR A 16 22.01 2.27 15.64
CA TYR A 16 22.01 0.99 16.34
C TYR A 16 23.02 0.07 15.65
N LEU A 17 23.69 -0.78 16.43
CA LEU A 17 24.67 -1.76 15.93
C LEU A 17 24.12 -2.72 14.85
N TYR A 18 22.79 -2.75 14.68
CA TYR A 18 22.06 -3.61 13.76
C TYR A 18 21.53 -2.89 12.51
N ASP A 19 21.77 -1.58 12.36
CA ASP A 19 21.29 -0.79 11.21
C ASP A 19 21.93 -1.22 9.86
N ASN A 20 22.95 -2.09 9.90
CA ASN A 20 23.69 -2.58 8.73
C ASN A 20 23.57 -4.10 8.53
N GLU A 21 22.72 -4.81 9.28
CA GLU A 21 22.47 -6.22 8.97
C GLU A 21 21.62 -6.32 7.70
N PRO A 22 22.02 -7.15 6.70
CA PRO A 22 21.24 -7.33 5.50
C PRO A 22 19.89 -7.94 5.86
N PHE A 23 18.79 -7.37 5.34
CA PHE A 23 17.46 -7.91 5.56
C PHE A 23 17.38 -9.38 5.10
N GLU A 24 17.11 -10.27 6.05
CA GLU A 24 16.78 -11.67 5.77
C GLU A 24 15.26 -11.84 5.77
N LYS A 25 14.71 -12.19 4.61
CA LYS A 25 13.26 -12.41 4.44
C LYS A 25 12.74 -13.43 5.46
N PRO A 26 11.84 -13.03 6.38
CA PRO A 26 11.24 -13.96 7.32
C PRO A 26 10.40 -15.02 6.59
N GLN A 27 10.43 -16.26 7.07
CA GLN A 27 9.57 -17.34 6.57
C GLN A 27 8.18 -17.30 7.22
N THR A 28 7.51 -16.15 7.13
CA THR A 28 6.15 -15.98 7.66
C THR A 28 5.18 -15.66 6.53
N ILE A 29 3.88 -15.85 6.78
CA ILE A 29 2.82 -15.65 5.79
C ILE A 29 2.79 -14.20 5.26
N LEU A 30 3.13 -13.21 6.10
CA LEU A 30 3.10 -11.79 5.76
C LEU A 30 4.17 -11.37 4.73
N TYR A 31 5.13 -12.24 4.43
CA TYR A 31 6.17 -12.00 3.42
C TYR A 31 5.98 -12.91 2.20
N GLY A 32 4.79 -13.47 1.99
CA GLY A 32 4.50 -14.33 0.84
C GLY A 32 4.66 -13.60 -0.50
N ASP A 33 4.06 -12.43 -0.60
CA ASP A 33 3.93 -11.62 -1.81
C ASP A 33 4.67 -10.28 -1.69
N LYS A 34 5.01 -9.69 -2.83
CA LYS A 34 5.60 -8.35 -2.91
C LYS A 34 4.80 -7.50 -3.91
N VAL A 35 4.29 -6.38 -3.44
CA VAL A 35 3.46 -5.45 -4.25
C VAL A 35 4.15 -4.11 -4.43
N ILE A 36 3.75 -3.38 -5.46
CA ILE A 36 4.16 -1.99 -5.64
C ILE A 36 3.02 -1.10 -5.15
N VAL A 37 3.33 -0.17 -4.26
CA VAL A 37 2.37 0.82 -3.74
C VAL A 37 2.78 2.19 -4.24
N VAL A 38 1.82 2.94 -4.75
CA VAL A 38 1.99 4.32 -5.23
C VAL A 38 1.04 5.22 -4.43
N PRO A 39 1.53 5.89 -3.37
CA PRO A 39 0.78 6.94 -2.72
C PRO A 39 0.39 8.02 -3.74
N ARG A 40 -0.81 8.59 -3.59
CA ARG A 40 -1.27 9.68 -4.45
C ARG A 40 -1.63 10.89 -3.62
N THR A 41 -1.06 12.03 -3.96
CA THR A 41 -1.44 13.31 -3.37
C THR A 41 -2.59 13.94 -4.15
N ILE A 42 -3.55 14.51 -3.43
CA ILE A 42 -4.67 15.26 -4.01
C ILE A 42 -4.20 16.66 -4.41
N HIS A 43 -4.27 16.97 -5.71
CA HIS A 43 -4.09 18.31 -6.23
C HIS A 43 -5.44 18.91 -6.64
N ARG A 44 -5.82 20.02 -5.99
CA ARG A 44 -7.03 20.76 -6.33
C ARG A 44 -6.68 21.90 -7.27
N THR A 45 -7.30 21.90 -8.45
CA THR A 45 -7.15 22.96 -9.45
C THR A 45 -8.49 23.62 -9.75
N ALA A 46 -8.48 24.72 -10.50
CA ALA A 46 -9.72 25.38 -10.95
C ALA A 46 -10.61 24.48 -11.85
N HIS A 47 -10.06 23.39 -12.39
CA HIS A 47 -10.75 22.47 -13.29
C HIS A 47 -11.20 21.17 -12.61
N GLY A 48 -10.91 21.00 -11.32
CA GLY A 48 -11.30 19.82 -10.56
C GLY A 48 -10.20 19.29 -9.66
N VAL A 49 -10.38 18.04 -9.24
CA VAL A 49 -9.47 17.32 -8.36
C VAL A 49 -8.70 16.30 -9.20
N GLU A 50 -7.37 16.37 -9.14
CA GLU A 50 -6.47 15.41 -9.77
C GLU A 50 -5.69 14.65 -8.70
N TYR A 51 -5.54 13.35 -8.89
CA TYR A 51 -4.63 12.53 -8.08
C TYR A 51 -3.30 12.45 -8.80
N LYS A 52 -2.24 12.93 -8.17
CA LYS A 52 -0.88 12.80 -8.69
C LYS A 52 -0.18 11.69 -7.91
N GLY A 53 0.31 10.69 -8.63
CA GLY A 53 1.15 9.65 -8.03
C GLY A 53 2.48 10.24 -7.59
N ASP A 54 2.87 9.93 -6.36
CA ASP A 54 4.18 10.23 -5.81
C ASP A 54 5.16 9.11 -6.17
N GLU A 55 6.18 8.88 -5.35
CA GLU A 55 7.15 7.81 -5.53
C GLU A 55 6.52 6.42 -5.29
N ALA A 56 6.94 5.44 -6.08
CA ALA A 56 6.50 4.05 -5.93
C ALA A 56 7.37 3.34 -4.90
N PHE A 57 6.76 2.53 -4.04
CA PHE A 57 7.42 1.75 -3.00
C PHE A 57 7.14 0.27 -3.16
N TRP A 58 8.09 -0.56 -2.76
CA TRP A 58 7.82 -1.99 -2.58
C TRP A 58 7.24 -2.23 -1.20
N CYS A 59 6.28 -3.14 -1.10
CA CYS A 59 5.70 -3.58 0.16
C CYS A 59 5.62 -5.10 0.19
N TRP A 60 6.20 -5.72 1.23
CA TRP A 60 5.97 -7.12 1.53
C TRP A 60 4.57 -7.30 2.14
N CYS A 61 3.84 -8.30 1.67
CA CYS A 61 2.52 -8.60 2.21
C CYS A 61 2.09 -10.05 1.94
N SER A 62 0.94 -10.43 2.49
CA SER A 62 0.14 -11.55 2.02
C SER A 62 -1.08 -11.02 1.29
N ILE A 63 -1.32 -11.46 0.05
CA ILE A 63 -2.56 -11.14 -0.66
C ILE A 63 -3.56 -12.27 -0.49
N GLU A 64 -4.69 -11.94 0.13
CA GLU A 64 -5.81 -12.84 0.26
C GLU A 64 -6.91 -12.47 -0.74
N GLY A 65 -7.28 -13.46 -1.57
CA GLY A 65 -8.51 -13.39 -2.34
C GLY A 65 -9.69 -13.67 -1.43
N ARG A 66 -10.52 -12.66 -1.13
CA ARG A 66 -11.81 -12.93 -0.52
C ARG A 66 -12.80 -13.32 -1.60
N GLU A 67 -12.98 -14.62 -1.80
CA GLU A 67 -14.18 -15.12 -2.47
C GLU A 67 -15.40 -14.63 -1.67
N GLN A 68 -16.25 -13.87 -2.32
CA GLN A 68 -17.40 -13.21 -1.71
C GLN A 68 -18.28 -14.23 -0.96
N GLN A 69 -18.19 -14.26 0.37
CA GLN A 69 -19.11 -15.02 1.20
C GLN A 69 -20.50 -14.36 1.09
N ALA A 70 -21.32 -14.82 0.13
CA ALA A 70 -22.79 -14.83 -0.02
C ALA A 70 -23.69 -13.71 0.57
N GLY A 71 -23.18 -12.64 1.18
CA GLY A 71 -23.92 -11.59 1.88
C GLY A 71 -23.81 -10.22 1.23
N MET A 72 -22.86 -10.04 0.30
CA MET A 72 -22.64 -8.76 -0.39
C MET A 72 -23.56 -8.56 -1.60
N PHE A 73 -24.54 -9.43 -1.84
CA PHE A 73 -25.70 -9.08 -2.66
C PHE A 73 -26.66 -8.10 -1.96
N SER A 74 -26.40 -7.79 -0.68
CA SER A 74 -27.11 -6.80 0.12
C SER A 74 -26.39 -5.45 0.18
N ILE A 75 -25.67 -5.03 -0.88
CA ILE A 75 -25.24 -3.62 -0.99
C ILE A 75 -26.51 -2.78 -1.18
N SER A 76 -27.02 -2.26 -0.07
CA SER A 76 -28.21 -1.44 0.01
C SER A 76 -27.94 -0.07 -0.61
N GLY A 77 -28.51 0.12 -1.80
CA GLY A 77 -29.10 1.40 -2.23
C GLY A 77 -28.23 2.66 -2.31
N SER A 78 -26.89 2.58 -2.31
CA SER A 78 -26.06 3.80 -2.37
C SER A 78 -24.72 3.69 -3.11
N GLU A 79 -24.34 2.53 -3.65
CA GLU A 79 -23.34 2.48 -4.72
C GLU A 79 -24.05 2.59 -6.07
N ASP A 80 -23.63 3.59 -6.85
CA ASP A 80 -24.12 3.89 -8.19
C ASP A 80 -24.07 2.65 -9.07
N LYS A 81 -25.23 2.00 -9.26
CA LYS A 81 -25.41 0.86 -10.17
C LYS A 81 -25.60 1.29 -11.62
N SER A 82 -25.56 2.59 -11.91
CA SER A 82 -25.52 3.03 -13.29
C SER A 82 -24.09 2.86 -13.79
N PRO A 83 -23.85 2.04 -14.84
CA PRO A 83 -22.58 2.10 -15.52
C PRO A 83 -22.47 3.52 -16.08
N GLN A 84 -21.65 4.35 -15.43
CA GLN A 84 -21.23 5.63 -16.00
C GLN A 84 -20.79 5.30 -17.43
N THR A 85 -21.41 5.93 -18.41
CA THR A 85 -21.29 5.65 -19.86
C THR A 85 -19.87 5.76 -20.42
N SER A 86 -18.88 6.00 -19.57
CA SER A 86 -17.45 6.12 -19.86
C SER A 86 -16.53 5.23 -18.99
N GLY A 87 -17.07 4.41 -18.08
CA GLY A 87 -16.28 3.58 -17.17
C GLY A 87 -16.51 2.09 -17.43
N GLY A 88 -15.46 1.38 -17.83
CA GLY A 88 -15.49 -0.06 -18.11
C GLY A 88 -15.99 -0.92 -16.95
N LEU A 89 -16.23 -2.21 -17.23
CA LEU A 89 -16.65 -3.21 -16.24
C LEU A 89 -15.66 -3.24 -15.07
N ARG A 90 -16.07 -2.72 -13.90
CA ARG A 90 -15.29 -2.78 -12.66
C ARG A 90 -15.57 -4.12 -11.98
N GLU A 91 -14.52 -4.86 -11.69
CA GLU A 91 -14.62 -6.14 -10.99
C GLU A 91 -14.99 -5.91 -9.52
N VAL A 92 -15.94 -6.68 -8.99
CA VAL A 92 -16.49 -6.56 -7.62
C VAL A 92 -15.69 -7.42 -6.61
N THR A 93 -14.67 -8.14 -7.06
CA THR A 93 -13.83 -8.98 -6.20
C THR A 93 -12.89 -8.08 -5.39
N VAL A 94 -13.15 -7.96 -4.09
CA VAL A 94 -12.28 -7.24 -3.16
C VAL A 94 -11.12 -8.16 -2.79
N LYS A 95 -9.89 -7.72 -3.02
CA LYS A 95 -8.70 -8.39 -2.47
C LYS A 95 -8.34 -7.75 -1.13
N GLN A 96 -7.65 -8.47 -0.29
CA GLN A 96 -7.14 -7.94 0.97
C GLN A 96 -5.63 -8.15 1.05
N ILE A 97 -4.93 -7.11 1.47
CA ILE A 97 -3.51 -7.13 1.81
C ILE A 97 -3.39 -7.24 3.32
N LEU A 98 -2.57 -8.20 3.77
CA LEU A 98 -2.03 -8.27 5.13
C LEU A 98 -0.57 -7.85 5.06
N ALA A 99 -0.24 -6.64 5.51
CA ALA A 99 1.13 -6.13 5.45
C ALA A 99 1.73 -5.99 6.87
N PRO A 100 3.01 -6.34 7.09
CA PRO A 100 3.67 -6.04 8.36
C PRO A 100 3.84 -4.53 8.56
N GLU A 101 4.01 -3.78 7.47
CA GLU A 101 4.20 -2.34 7.47
C GLU A 101 3.31 -1.68 6.40
N TRP A 102 2.65 -0.57 6.74
CA TRP A 102 1.82 0.17 5.78
C TRP A 102 1.88 1.68 6.02
N HIS A 103 2.28 2.44 5.00
CA HIS A 103 2.43 3.91 5.07
C HIS A 103 1.53 4.68 4.11
N ALA A 104 0.80 3.97 3.25
CA ALA A 104 -0.07 4.57 2.25
C ALA A 104 -1.42 4.98 2.84
N ASP A 105 -2.02 6.01 2.25
CA ASP A 105 -3.37 6.45 2.59
C ASP A 105 -4.43 5.77 1.71
N ILE A 106 -5.69 6.19 1.90
CA ILE A 106 -6.85 5.70 1.13
C ILE A 106 -6.81 6.07 -0.34
N HIS A 107 -5.91 6.96 -0.74
CA HIS A 107 -5.78 7.40 -2.11
C HIS A 107 -4.67 6.65 -2.83
N ALA A 108 -3.93 5.76 -2.18
CA ALA A 108 -2.89 4.98 -2.85
C ALA A 108 -3.44 3.99 -3.89
N VAL A 109 -2.58 3.67 -4.86
CA VAL A 109 -2.80 2.62 -5.86
C VAL A 109 -1.81 1.49 -5.60
N VAL A 110 -2.27 0.26 -5.73
CA VAL A 110 -1.44 -0.94 -5.60
C VAL A 110 -1.37 -1.66 -6.93
N TRP A 111 -0.17 -2.07 -7.32
CA TRP A 111 0.06 -2.94 -8.45
C TRP A 111 0.45 -4.33 -7.98
N TYR A 112 -0.24 -5.32 -8.52
CA TYR A 112 -0.01 -6.73 -8.21
C TYR A 112 -0.32 -7.59 -9.43
N ASP A 113 0.60 -8.47 -9.79
CA ASP A 113 0.47 -9.41 -10.91
C ASP A 113 0.06 -8.74 -12.24
N GLY A 114 0.60 -7.54 -12.51
CA GLY A 114 0.30 -6.76 -13.70
C GLY A 114 -1.05 -6.03 -13.68
N ASP A 115 -1.86 -6.24 -12.64
CA ASP A 115 -3.11 -5.53 -12.41
C ASP A 115 -2.94 -4.33 -11.48
N MET A 116 -3.89 -3.41 -11.57
CA MET A 116 -3.92 -2.15 -10.81
C MET A 116 -5.17 -2.10 -9.92
N TYR A 117 -4.98 -1.78 -8.65
CA TYR A 117 -5.99 -1.77 -7.60
C TYR A 117 -5.99 -0.43 -6.87
N ASP A 118 -7.16 0.12 -6.58
CA ASP A 118 -7.30 1.24 -5.64
C ASP A 118 -7.40 0.69 -4.21
N VAL A 119 -6.79 1.40 -3.26
CA VAL A 119 -7.02 1.17 -1.83
C VAL A 119 -8.46 1.57 -1.48
N ASP A 120 -9.20 0.67 -0.86
CA ASP A 120 -10.62 0.82 -0.58
C ASP A 120 -10.86 0.96 0.93
N GLY A 121 -10.77 2.20 1.40
CA GLY A 121 -10.92 2.54 2.82
C GLY A 121 -9.59 2.57 3.58
N ALA A 122 -9.67 2.94 4.86
CA ALA A 122 -8.49 3.09 5.71
C ALA A 122 -7.88 1.73 6.06
N ALA A 123 -6.54 1.70 6.15
CA ALA A 123 -5.82 0.56 6.68
C ALA A 123 -6.18 0.34 8.15
N GLU A 124 -6.47 -0.91 8.52
CA GLU A 124 -6.82 -1.30 9.89
C GLU A 124 -5.61 -1.99 10.54
N HIS A 125 -5.06 -1.42 11.61
CA HIS A 125 -4.02 -2.10 12.39
C HIS A 125 -4.64 -3.21 13.25
N ARG A 126 -4.09 -4.42 13.16
CA ARG A 126 -4.57 -5.59 13.90
C ARG A 126 -3.44 -6.30 14.61
N GLU A 127 -3.72 -6.70 15.84
CA GLU A 127 -2.78 -7.40 16.72
C GLU A 127 -3.33 -8.78 17.06
N HIS A 128 -2.51 -9.80 16.86
CA HIS A 128 -2.78 -11.19 17.17
C HIS A 128 -1.63 -11.75 18.01
N GLY A 129 -1.73 -11.57 19.33
CA GLY A 129 -0.66 -11.97 20.25
C GLY A 129 0.61 -11.17 19.97
N ILE A 130 1.68 -11.87 19.57
CA ILE A 130 2.98 -11.26 19.25
C ILE A 130 3.07 -10.69 17.82
N THR A 131 2.11 -11.04 16.95
CA THR A 131 2.13 -10.64 15.55
C THR A 131 1.18 -9.47 15.34
N HIS A 132 1.65 -8.41 14.69
CA HIS A 132 0.83 -7.30 14.22
C HIS A 132 0.88 -7.22 12.69
N HIS A 133 -0.19 -6.73 12.09
CA HIS A 133 -0.26 -6.48 10.66
C HIS A 133 -1.31 -5.40 10.37
N TRP A 134 -1.23 -4.86 9.16
CA TRP A 134 -2.17 -3.93 8.58
C TRP A 134 -3.09 -4.66 7.61
N ASP A 135 -4.38 -4.49 7.82
CA ASP A 135 -5.45 -4.96 6.94
C ASP A 135 -5.82 -3.86 5.95
N VAL A 136 -5.60 -4.10 4.66
CA VAL A 136 -5.89 -3.14 3.60
C VAL A 136 -6.79 -3.79 2.55
N LYS A 137 -7.93 -3.18 2.28
CA LYS A 137 -8.85 -3.65 1.25
C LYS A 137 -8.47 -3.03 -0.09
N LEU A 138 -8.55 -3.83 -1.14
CA LEU A 138 -8.20 -3.45 -2.50
C LEU A 138 -9.36 -3.69 -3.45
N ARG A 139 -9.56 -2.75 -4.36
CA ARG A 139 -10.56 -2.81 -5.42
C ARG A 139 -9.89 -2.72 -6.78
N ARG A 140 -10.12 -3.69 -7.67
CA ARG A 140 -9.51 -3.67 -9.01
C ARG A 140 -10.07 -2.50 -9.83
N ILE A 141 -9.19 -1.71 -10.44
CA ILE A 141 -9.58 -0.49 -11.16
C ILE A 141 -10.21 -0.83 -12.52
N ALA A 142 -9.60 -1.76 -13.24
CA ALA A 142 -10.07 -2.23 -14.53
C ALA A 142 -9.57 -3.65 -14.80
N ASP A 143 -10.34 -4.40 -15.59
CA ASP A 143 -9.86 -5.63 -16.19
C ASP A 143 -8.98 -5.31 -17.41
N TRP A 144 -7.67 -5.26 -17.18
CA TRP A 144 -6.70 -4.90 -18.22
C TRP A 144 -6.62 -5.92 -19.36
N SER A 145 -7.17 -7.13 -19.19
CA SER A 145 -7.25 -8.13 -20.26
C SER A 145 -8.05 -7.63 -21.47
N GLN A 146 -9.00 -6.72 -21.25
CA GLN A 146 -9.86 -6.12 -22.27
C GLN A 146 -9.18 -4.98 -23.06
N ILE A 147 -8.04 -4.50 -22.58
CA ILE A 147 -7.28 -3.42 -23.21
C ILE A 147 -6.11 -4.04 -23.99
N PRO A 148 -5.82 -3.59 -25.23
CA PRO A 148 -4.65 -4.05 -25.97
C PRO A 148 -3.36 -3.85 -25.17
N GLU A 149 -2.46 -4.84 -25.19
CA GLU A 149 -1.24 -4.85 -24.37
C GLU A 149 -0.39 -3.57 -24.52
N ALA A 150 -0.31 -3.03 -25.74
CA ALA A 150 0.44 -1.81 -26.03
C ALA A 150 -0.12 -0.54 -25.35
N LEU A 151 -1.40 -0.56 -24.93
CA LEU A 151 -2.08 0.55 -24.26
C LEU A 151 -2.26 0.31 -22.75
N ARG A 152 -1.84 -0.86 -22.24
CA ARG A 152 -1.93 -1.14 -20.81
C ARG A 152 -0.93 -0.26 -20.06
N PRO A 153 -1.36 0.43 -18.99
CA PRO A 153 -0.44 1.13 -18.14
C PRO A 153 0.50 0.11 -17.49
N ARG A 154 1.77 0.46 -17.39
CA ARG A 154 2.79 -0.38 -16.76
C ARG A 154 2.94 0.04 -15.30
N ALA A 155 3.14 -0.95 -14.43
CA ALA A 155 3.47 -0.68 -13.04
C ALA A 155 4.74 0.19 -12.97
N PRO A 156 4.72 1.30 -12.23
CA PRO A 156 5.91 2.09 -11.99
C PRO A 156 6.85 1.27 -11.12
N VAL A 157 8.05 0.96 -11.62
CA VAL A 157 9.04 0.22 -10.83
C VAL A 157 9.64 1.18 -9.80
N PRO A 158 9.60 0.86 -8.49
CA PRO A 158 10.31 1.63 -7.46
C PRO A 158 11.79 1.78 -7.80
N ALA A 159 12.42 2.88 -7.36
CA ALA A 159 13.86 3.06 -7.50
C ALA A 159 14.62 1.95 -6.74
N GLU A 160 15.83 1.61 -7.19
CA GLU A 160 16.62 0.51 -6.59
C GLU A 160 17.00 0.78 -5.12
N ASP A 161 17.10 2.06 -4.75
CA ASP A 161 17.40 2.56 -3.42
C ASP A 161 16.15 2.96 -2.62
N ALA A 162 14.95 2.79 -3.17
CA ALA A 162 13.71 3.11 -2.48
C ALA A 162 13.51 2.18 -1.27
N PRO A 163 13.07 2.71 -0.11
CA PRO A 163 12.82 1.89 1.07
C PRO A 163 11.72 0.87 0.79
N VAL A 164 11.93 -0.36 1.24
CA VAL A 164 10.95 -1.44 1.13
C VAL A 164 10.17 -1.56 2.43
N TRP A 165 8.85 -1.43 2.36
CA TRP A 165 7.99 -1.58 3.53
C TRP A 165 7.96 -3.05 3.96
N GLY A 166 8.21 -3.29 5.24
CA GLY A 166 8.41 -4.59 5.85
C GLY A 166 9.89 -4.98 6.01
N GLU A 167 10.83 -4.23 5.46
CA GLU A 167 12.27 -4.47 5.66
C GLU A 167 12.87 -3.61 6.79
N THR A 168 12.10 -2.66 7.33
CA THR A 168 12.55 -1.76 8.40
C THR A 168 12.81 -2.54 9.70
N PRO A 169 14.02 -2.43 10.31
CA PRO A 169 14.32 -3.03 11.60
C PRO A 169 13.32 -2.56 12.67
N GLY A 170 12.68 -3.50 13.38
CA GLY A 170 11.69 -3.20 14.43
C GLY A 170 10.22 -3.36 13.99
N VAL A 171 9.95 -3.58 12.70
CA VAL A 171 8.61 -3.97 12.22
C VAL A 171 8.43 -5.50 12.18
N SER A 172 9.54 -6.23 12.14
CA SER A 172 9.60 -7.68 12.33
C SER A 172 9.53 -8.07 13.81
N GLY A 173 8.38 -7.86 14.44
CA GLY A 173 8.05 -8.50 15.71
C GLY A 173 8.77 -7.95 16.93
N TRP A 174 7.99 -7.56 17.94
CA TRP A 174 8.46 -7.67 19.32
C TRP A 174 8.63 -9.16 19.64
N HIS A 175 9.77 -9.73 19.25
CA HIS A 175 10.25 -10.95 19.87
C HIS A 175 10.88 -10.55 21.20
N GLU A 176 10.08 -10.52 22.28
CA GLU A 176 10.67 -10.63 23.61
C GLU A 176 11.38 -11.99 23.67
N LEU A 177 12.69 -11.94 23.87
CA LEU A 177 13.50 -13.09 24.24
C LEU A 177 12.93 -13.67 25.54
N SER A 178 12.29 -14.83 25.46
CA SER A 178 11.95 -15.67 26.61
C SER A 178 12.74 -16.97 26.57
#